data_AF-A0AAW0F150-F1
#
_entry.id   AF-A0AAW0F150-F1
#
_cell.length_a   1.000
_cell.length_b   1.000
_cell.length_c   1.000
_cell.angle_alpha   90.00
_cell.angle_beta   90.00
_cell.angle_gamma   90.00
#
_symmetry.space_group_name_H-M   'P 1'
#
loop_
_entity.id
_entity.type
_entity.pdbx_description
1 polymer ?
#
loop_
_entity_poly.entity_id
_entity_poly.type
_entity_poly.pdbx_seq_one_letter_code
_entity_poly.pdbx_strand_id
1 'polypeptide(L)'
;MATGALPTPACDMFCYGLMILELGTRLPPWRWTIGTDGQPQGTAEQLKELMSEGGQPFSDAVVQGRVVLHTELLDLPIVVRRFNSESISSIRCCLSDDPNTRLTAPNTLLGVKARGRRLGLQFEEDDDADDESP
;
A
#
# COMPACT_ATOMS: atom_id res chain seq x y z
N MET A 1 -0.80 6.16 12.61
CA MET A 1 0.50 6.03 13.32
C MET A 1 0.67 7.23 14.24
N ALA A 2 0.04 7.20 15.43
CA ALA A 2 0.07 8.32 16.38
C ALA A 2 0.03 7.84 17.84
N THR A 3 0.80 6.79 18.17
CA THR A 3 0.88 6.23 19.54
C THR A 3 2.31 6.17 20.10
N GLY A 4 3.29 6.82 19.46
CA GLY A 4 4.69 6.76 19.90
C GLY A 4 5.37 5.39 19.70
N ALA A 5 4.69 4.45 19.03
CA ALA A 5 5.30 3.21 18.60
C ALA A 5 6.34 3.50 17.51
N LEU A 6 7.53 2.92 17.65
CA LEU A 6 8.59 3.01 16.64
C LEU A 6 8.09 2.43 15.30
N PRO A 7 8.44 3.04 14.15
CA PRO A 7 8.16 2.45 12.85
C PRO A 7 8.64 1.00 12.79
N THR A 8 7.81 0.13 12.23
CA THR A 8 8.12 -1.30 12.07
C THR A 8 8.27 -1.62 10.58
N PRO A 9 8.94 -2.73 10.22
CA PRO A 9 8.97 -3.18 8.83
C PRO A 9 7.57 -3.38 8.21
N ALA A 10 6.58 -3.72 9.03
CA ALA A 10 5.19 -3.82 8.57
C ALA A 10 4.58 -2.44 8.20
N CYS A 11 5.09 -1.34 8.76
CA CYS A 11 4.72 0.01 8.35
C CYS A 11 5.28 0.33 6.96
N ASP A 12 6.53 -0.06 6.68
CA ASP A 12 7.15 0.13 5.36
C ASP A 12 6.37 -0.63 4.29
N MET A 13 5.93 -1.84 4.61
CA MET A 13 5.12 -2.65 3.69
C MET A 13 3.74 -2.07 3.43
N PHE A 14 3.14 -1.39 4.41
CA PHE A 14 1.92 -0.63 4.21
C PHE A 14 2.16 0.57 3.28
N CYS A 15 3.21 1.35 3.51
CA CYS A 15 3.61 2.46 2.64
C CYS A 15 3.92 1.99 1.21
N TYR A 16 4.59 0.83 1.07
CA TYR A 16 4.81 0.19 -0.23
C TYR A 16 3.48 -0.14 -0.93
N GLY A 17 2.52 -0.71 -0.21
CA GLY A 17 1.18 -0.97 -0.73
C GLY A 17 0.49 0.29 -1.26
N LEU A 18 0.57 1.40 -0.51
CA LEU A 18 0.02 2.70 -0.92
C LEU A 18 0.67 3.20 -2.21
N MET A 19 2.01 3.15 -2.27
CA MET A 19 2.78 3.58 -3.44
C MET A 19 2.40 2.78 -4.69
N ILE A 20 2.27 1.44 -4.58
CA ILE A 20 1.88 0.61 -5.72
C ILE A 20 0.42 0.89 -6.14
N LEU A 21 -0.49 1.11 -5.18
CA LEU A 21 -1.87 1.47 -5.47
C LEU A 21 -1.95 2.77 -6.25
N GLU A 22 -1.25 3.81 -5.79
CA GLU A 22 -1.21 5.12 -6.44
C GLU A 22 -0.53 5.05 -7.81
N LEU A 23 0.59 4.32 -7.94
CA LEU A 23 1.27 4.13 -9.23
C LEU A 23 0.39 3.39 -10.24
N GLY A 24 -0.35 2.39 -9.77
CA GLY A 24 -1.21 1.55 -10.60
C GLY A 24 -2.48 2.26 -11.08
N THR A 25 -3.01 3.16 -10.26
CA THR A 25 -4.32 3.82 -10.50
C THR A 25 -4.19 5.27 -10.95
N ARG A 26 -3.08 5.93 -10.60
CA ARG A 26 -2.89 7.40 -10.69
C ARG A 26 -3.90 8.20 -9.88
N LEU A 27 -4.48 7.58 -8.86
CA LEU A 27 -5.47 8.19 -7.97
C LEU A 27 -4.95 8.19 -6.52
N PRO A 28 -5.39 9.14 -5.69
CA PRO A 28 -5.03 9.14 -4.27
C PRO A 28 -5.43 7.82 -3.60
N PRO A 29 -4.55 7.22 -2.79
CA PRO A 29 -4.82 5.93 -2.13
C PRO A 29 -5.80 6.06 -0.95
N TRP A 30 -6.25 7.28 -0.65
CA TRP A 30 -7.18 7.62 0.40
C TRP A 30 -8.45 8.22 -0.19
N ARG A 31 -9.57 8.05 0.50
CA ARG A 31 -10.85 8.68 0.18
C ARG A 31 -11.59 9.08 1.45
N TRP A 32 -12.54 10.00 1.32
CA TRP A 32 -13.52 10.22 2.37
C TRP A 32 -14.41 8.98 2.54
N THR A 33 -14.78 8.73 3.79
CA THR A 33 -15.85 7.81 4.13
C THR A 33 -17.17 8.31 3.55
N ILE A 34 -18.03 7.37 3.17
CA ILE A 34 -19.37 7.67 2.67
C ILE A 34 -20.30 7.84 3.87
N GLY A 35 -21.02 8.97 3.89
CA GLY A 35 -22.05 9.26 4.89
C GLY A 35 -23.30 8.39 4.73
N THR A 36 -24.23 8.52 5.67
CA THR A 36 -25.51 7.80 5.65
C THR A 36 -26.42 8.22 4.50
N ASP A 37 -26.18 9.39 3.93
CA ASP A 37 -26.82 9.93 2.73
C ASP A 37 -26.22 9.38 1.42
N GLY A 38 -25.21 8.51 1.51
CA GLY A 38 -24.52 7.94 0.37
C GLY A 38 -23.52 8.88 -0.30
N GLN A 39 -23.26 10.06 0.29
CA GLN A 39 -22.31 11.03 -0.25
C GLN A 39 -20.97 11.00 0.51
N PRO A 40 -19.84 11.34 -0.13
CA PRO A 40 -18.58 11.52 0.58
C PRO A 40 -18.69 12.61 1.65
N GLN A 41 -18.08 12.37 2.81
CA GLN A 41 -18.07 13.33 3.93
C GLN A 41 -17.24 14.61 3.68
N GLY A 42 -16.55 14.71 2.55
CA GLY A 42 -15.76 15.87 2.15
C GLY A 42 -15.44 15.87 0.66
N THR A 43 -14.83 16.95 0.18
CA THR A 43 -14.44 17.10 -1.23
C THR A 43 -13.03 16.58 -1.51
N ALA A 44 -12.70 16.41 -2.80
CA ALA A 44 -11.36 16.00 -3.22
C ALA A 44 -10.30 17.06 -2.84
N GLU A 45 -10.63 18.34 -2.94
CA GLU A 45 -9.75 19.46 -2.59
C GLU A 45 -9.42 19.45 -1.09
N GLN A 46 -10.43 19.23 -0.24
CA GLN A 46 -10.24 19.12 1.21
C GLN A 46 -9.36 17.93 1.58
N LEU A 47 -9.52 16.79 0.88
CA LEU A 47 -8.67 15.63 1.11
C LEU A 47 -7.23 15.92 0.70
N LYS A 48 -7.03 16.59 -0.45
CA LYS A 48 -5.71 16.98 -0.93
C LYS A 48 -5.02 17.95 0.02
N GLU A 49 -5.75 18.93 0.53
CA GLU A 49 -5.27 19.89 1.53
C GLU A 49 -4.85 19.15 2.81
N LEU A 50 -5.74 18.31 3.36
CA LEU A 50 -5.47 17.50 4.55
C LEU A 50 -4.25 16.57 4.39
N MET A 51 -4.11 15.94 3.21
CA MET A 51 -2.94 15.11 2.89
C MET A 51 -1.66 15.94 2.77
N SER A 52 -1.75 17.17 2.27
CA SER A 52 -0.60 18.07 2.11
C SER A 52 -0.11 18.66 3.44
N GLU A 53 -1.02 18.93 4.37
CA GLU A 53 -0.70 19.29 5.75
C GLU A 53 -0.03 18.12 6.48
N GLY A 54 -0.46 16.89 6.15
CA GLY A 54 0.10 15.66 6.69
C GLY A 54 -0.02 15.57 8.21
N GLY A 55 0.84 14.76 8.83
CA GLY A 55 1.02 14.73 10.29
C GLY A 55 -0.23 14.34 11.09
N GLN A 56 -0.42 14.99 12.23
CA GLN A 56 -1.46 14.65 13.21
C GLN A 56 -2.89 14.86 12.66
N PRO A 57 -3.24 15.97 11.97
CA PRO A 57 -4.59 16.17 11.43
C PRO A 57 -5.06 15.05 10.50
N PHE A 58 -4.18 14.62 9.58
CA PHE A 58 -4.48 13.50 8.69
C PHE A 58 -4.60 12.18 9.48
N SER A 59 -3.67 11.92 10.40
CA SER A 59 -3.73 10.72 11.25
C SER A 59 -5.02 10.67 12.08
N ASP A 60 -5.46 11.79 12.63
CA ASP A 60 -6.70 11.90 13.40
C ASP A 60 -7.92 11.63 12.54
N ALA A 61 -7.93 12.13 11.30
CA ALA A 61 -9.02 11.85 10.35
C ALA A 61 -9.12 10.36 9.99
N VAL A 62 -7.97 9.69 9.84
CA VAL A 62 -7.93 8.23 9.61
C VAL A 62 -8.40 7.46 10.85
N VAL A 63 -7.91 7.82 12.04
CA VAL A 63 -8.32 7.17 13.31
C VAL A 63 -9.80 7.36 13.60
N GLN A 64 -10.36 8.52 13.28
CA GLN A 64 -11.79 8.81 13.41
C GLN A 64 -12.65 8.12 12.32
N GLY A 65 -12.03 7.44 11.35
CA GLY A 65 -12.74 6.81 10.24
C GLY A 65 -13.39 7.80 9.28
N ARG A 66 -12.99 9.07 9.27
CA ARG A 66 -13.44 10.05 8.27
C ARG A 66 -12.75 9.83 6.94
N VAL A 67 -11.47 9.47 6.98
CA VAL A 67 -10.67 9.12 5.81
C VAL A 67 -10.33 7.64 5.88
N VAL A 68 -10.53 6.92 4.79
CA VAL A 68 -10.26 5.48 4.69
C VAL A 68 -9.43 5.17 3.46
N LEU A 69 -8.77 4.02 3.46
CA LEU A 69 -8.08 3.51 2.29
C LEU A 69 -9.06 3.28 1.14
N HIS A 70 -8.66 3.71 -0.05
CA HIS A 70 -9.43 3.53 -1.27
C HIS A 70 -9.11 2.17 -1.92
N THR A 71 -9.27 1.08 -1.16
CA THR A 71 -8.91 -0.27 -1.61
C THR A 71 -9.75 -0.75 -2.80
N GLU A 72 -10.94 -0.19 -3.00
CA GLU A 72 -11.83 -0.49 -4.12
C GLU A 72 -11.21 -0.10 -5.48
N LEU A 73 -10.20 0.77 -5.48
CA LEU A 73 -9.42 1.07 -6.69
C LEU A 73 -8.77 -0.20 -7.28
N LEU A 74 -8.48 -1.20 -6.47
CA LEU A 74 -7.92 -2.47 -6.92
C LEU A 74 -8.88 -3.30 -7.77
N ASP A 75 -10.18 -3.03 -7.66
CA ASP A 75 -11.22 -3.70 -8.42
C ASP A 75 -11.56 -2.96 -9.73
N LEU A 76 -10.96 -1.80 -9.97
CA LEU A 76 -11.17 -1.07 -11.21
C LEU A 76 -10.68 -1.90 -12.42
N PRO A 77 -11.45 -1.92 -13.54
CA PRO A 77 -11.08 -2.70 -14.71
C PRO A 77 -9.69 -2.39 -15.27
N ILE A 78 -9.25 -1.13 -15.15
CA ILE A 78 -7.91 -0.72 -15.60
C ILE A 78 -6.80 -1.35 -14.75
N VAL A 79 -7.04 -1.53 -13.45
CA VAL A 79 -6.09 -2.18 -12.53
C VAL A 79 -6.09 -3.68 -12.75
N VAL A 80 -7.26 -4.32 -12.83
CA VAL A 80 -7.38 -5.77 -13.06
C VAL A 80 -6.80 -6.20 -14.40
N ARG A 81 -6.80 -5.34 -15.41
CA ARG A 81 -6.12 -5.61 -16.70
C ARG A 81 -4.60 -5.47 -16.62
N ARG A 82 -4.10 -4.59 -15.76
CA ARG A 82 -2.67 -4.26 -15.66
C ARG A 82 -1.95 -5.17 -14.65
N PHE A 83 -2.62 -5.52 -13.57
CA PHE A 83 -2.12 -6.39 -12.51
C PHE A 83 -2.90 -7.69 -12.53
N ASN A 84 -2.18 -8.81 -12.49
CA ASN A 84 -2.82 -10.10 -12.29
C ASN A 84 -3.37 -10.24 -10.86
N SER A 85 -4.18 -11.28 -10.65
CA SER A 85 -4.82 -11.56 -9.36
C SER A 85 -3.82 -11.73 -8.21
N GLU A 86 -2.66 -12.36 -8.46
CA GLU A 86 -1.60 -12.53 -7.46
C GLU A 86 -1.00 -11.19 -6.99
N SER A 87 -0.75 -10.27 -7.93
CA SER A 87 -0.25 -8.93 -7.62
C SER A 87 -1.28 -8.12 -6.84
N ILE A 88 -2.55 -8.17 -7.24
CA ILE A 88 -3.64 -7.52 -6.50
C ILE A 88 -3.74 -8.08 -5.08
N SER A 89 -3.68 -9.41 -4.93
CA SER A 89 -3.68 -10.06 -3.61
C SER A 89 -2.49 -9.61 -2.76
N SER A 90 -1.30 -9.50 -3.36
CA SER A 90 -0.10 -9.05 -2.65
C SER A 90 -0.25 -7.60 -2.16
N ILE A 91 -0.80 -6.71 -2.98
CA ILE A 91 -1.09 -5.32 -2.60
C ILE A 91 -2.11 -5.28 -1.45
N ARG A 92 -3.17 -6.10 -1.51
CA ARG A 92 -4.16 -6.22 -0.42
C ARG A 92 -3.52 -6.68 0.89
N CYS A 93 -2.62 -7.67 0.84
CA CYS A 93 -1.89 -8.10 2.04
C CYS A 93 -1.06 -6.96 2.62
N CYS A 94 -0.33 -6.21 1.79
CA CYS A 94 0.45 -5.04 2.24
C CYS A 94 -0.43 -3.96 2.90
N LEU A 95 -1.63 -3.74 2.37
CA LEU A 95 -2.59 -2.74 2.86
C LEU A 95 -3.48 -3.22 4.02
N SER A 96 -3.24 -4.41 4.56
CA SER A 96 -4.06 -4.95 5.65
C SER A 96 -3.98 -4.11 6.92
N ASP A 97 -5.11 -4.00 7.63
CA ASP A 97 -5.19 -3.31 8.92
C ASP A 97 -4.36 -4.03 10.00
N ASP A 98 -4.29 -5.37 9.96
CA ASP A 98 -3.44 -6.16 10.86
C ASP A 98 -1.99 -6.22 10.32
N PRO A 99 -1.01 -5.59 11.00
CA PRO A 99 0.38 -5.59 10.56
C PRO A 99 0.99 -6.99 10.44
N ASN A 100 0.50 -7.99 11.18
CA ASN A 100 1.04 -9.36 11.14
C ASN A 100 0.64 -10.13 9.88
N THR A 101 -0.41 -9.67 9.20
CA THR A 101 -0.88 -10.26 7.93
C THR A 101 -0.22 -9.65 6.70
N ARG A 102 0.57 -8.59 6.88
CA ARG A 102 1.28 -7.92 5.80
C ARG A 102 2.43 -8.80 5.30
N LEU A 103 2.67 -8.75 4.00
CA LEU A 103 3.86 -9.37 3.42
C LEU A 103 5.12 -8.69 3.96
N THR A 104 6.19 -9.45 4.10
CA THR A 104 7.52 -8.90 4.38
C THR A 104 8.19 -8.43 3.09
N ALA A 105 9.21 -7.57 3.20
CA ALA A 105 9.97 -7.12 2.04
C ALA A 105 10.64 -8.29 1.28
N PRO A 106 11.29 -9.27 1.94
CA PRO A 106 11.85 -10.44 1.26
C PRO A 106 10.78 -11.26 0.52
N ASN A 107 9.63 -11.53 1.15
CA ASN A 107 8.55 -12.30 0.51
C ASN A 107 7.96 -11.56 -0.70
N THR A 108 7.85 -10.23 -0.59
CA THR A 108 7.40 -9.37 -1.69
C THR A 108 8.38 -9.42 -2.85
N LEU A 109 9.68 -9.30 -2.58
CA LEU A 109 10.73 -9.37 -3.58
C LEU A 109 10.76 -10.73 -4.28
N LEU A 110 10.70 -11.82 -3.52
CA LEU A 110 10.64 -13.18 -4.07
C LEU A 110 9.43 -13.36 -5.01
N GLY A 111 8.26 -12.86 -4.61
CA GLY A 111 7.07 -12.87 -5.45
C GLY A 111 7.25 -12.06 -6.75
N VAL A 112 7.90 -10.89 -6.67
CA VAL A 112 8.20 -10.05 -7.84
C VAL A 112 9.22 -10.74 -8.77
N LYS A 113 10.33 -11.26 -8.24
CA LYS A 113 11.35 -12.00 -9.01
C LYS A 113 10.72 -13.21 -9.70
N ALA A 114 9.92 -14.00 -8.98
CA ALA A 114 9.22 -15.17 -9.54
C ALA A 114 8.27 -14.78 -10.69
N ARG A 115 7.50 -13.70 -10.55
CA ARG A 115 6.63 -13.19 -11.62
C ARG A 115 7.43 -12.68 -12.82
N GLY A 116 8.50 -11.93 -12.59
CA GLY A 116 9.34 -11.43 -13.67
C GLY A 116 10.00 -12.58 -14.45
N ARG A 117 10.49 -13.63 -13.77
CA ARG A 117 11.03 -14.83 -14.43
C ARG A 117 10.00 -15.50 -15.35
N ARG A 118 8.73 -15.58 -14.94
CA ARG A 118 7.63 -16.08 -15.80
C ARG A 118 7.36 -15.20 -17.03
N LEU A 119 7.75 -13.93 -16.98
CA LEU A 119 7.69 -12.99 -18.11
C LEU A 119 9.00 -12.92 -18.91
N GLY A 120 9.97 -13.80 -18.61
CA GLY A 120 11.27 -13.83 -19.28
C GLY A 120 12.28 -12.79 -18.79
N LEU A 121 12.01 -12.10 -17.67
CA LEU A 121 12.96 -11.18 -17.04
C LEU A 121 14.00 -11.97 -16.25
N GLN A 122 15.27 -11.60 -16.45
CA GLN A 122 16.38 -12.07 -15.63
C GLN A 122 16.63 -11.08 -14.50
N PHE A 123 16.93 -11.60 -13.32
CA PHE A 123 17.31 -10.81 -12.15
C PHE A 123 18.67 -11.31 -11.71
N GLU A 124 19.59 -10.39 -11.42
CA GLU A 124 20.82 -10.72 -10.73
C GLU A 124 20.47 -11.31 -9.35
N GLU A 125 21.16 -12.39 -9.00
CA GLU A 125 21.13 -12.92 -7.65
C GLU A 125 22.15 -12.09 -6.87
N ASP A 126 21.69 -11.46 -5.79
CA ASP A 126 22.58 -10.79 -4.87
C ASP A 126 23.38 -11.93 -4.19
N ASP A 127 24.61 -12.16 -4.65
CA ASP A 127 25.56 -13.01 -3.95
C ASP A 127 25.92 -12.30 -2.64
N ASP A 128 25.11 -12.50 -1.60
CA ASP A 128 25.51 -12.22 -0.22
C ASP A 128 26.59 -13.24 0.16
N ALA A 129 27.78 -13.08 -0.42
CA ALA A 129 29.00 -13.68 0.07
C ALA A 129 29.45 -12.89 1.31
N ASP A 130 28.77 -13.14 2.42
CA ASP A 130 29.34 -12.89 3.74
C ASP A 130 30.53 -13.84 3.89
N ASP A 131 31.70 -13.38 3.45
CA ASP A 131 33.00 -13.94 3.78
C ASP A 131 33.29 -13.65 5.27
N GLU A 132 32.55 -14.32 6.16
CA GLU A 132 33.02 -14.57 7.53
C GLU A 132 33.78 -15.89 7.54
N SER A 133 35.04 -15.82 7.11
CA SER A 133 36.04 -16.83 7.46
C SER A 133 36.65 -16.46 8.84
N PRO A 134 36.63 -17.38 9.83
CA PRO A 134 37.25 -17.16 11.15
C PRO A 134 38.79 -17.15 11.11
#